data_AF-A0A840PT55-F1
#
_entry.id   AF-A0A840PT55-F1
#
_cell.length_a   1.000
_cell.length_b   1.000
_cell.length_c   1.000
_cell.angle_alpha   90.00
_cell.angle_beta   90.00
_cell.angle_gamma   90.00
#
_symmetry.space_group_name_H-M   'P 1'
#
loop_
_entity.id
_entity.type
_entity.pdbx_description
1 polymer ?
#
loop_
_entity_poly.entity_id
_entity_poly.type
_entity_poly.pdbx_seq_one_letter_code
_entity_poly.pdbx_strand_id
1 'polypeptide(L)'
;MFKKLFGRKSEPFKHRVEFCVSNKAYCHPDVYDELEQREDVIVEDTGCNSYCEICDGHYYALVNGEPISADNAKELLEKIDEEIKLNPIE
;
A
#
# COMPACT_ATOMS: atom_id res chain seq x y z
N MET A 1 29.26 33.62 8.38
CA MET A 1 29.38 33.10 7.01
C MET A 1 29.05 31.61 7.05
N PHE A 2 28.23 31.11 6.10
CA PHE A 2 27.69 29.73 5.97
C PHE A 2 26.52 29.40 6.93
N LYS A 3 25.26 29.81 6.65
CA LYS A 3 24.32 29.18 5.68
C LYS A 3 24.42 27.65 5.66
N LYS A 4 23.58 26.98 6.45
CA LYS A 4 22.86 25.78 6.01
C LYS A 4 21.41 25.93 6.46
N LEU A 5 20.62 26.50 5.54
CA LEU A 5 19.17 26.39 5.53
C LEU A 5 18.87 24.89 5.42
N PHE A 6 18.38 24.29 6.51
CA PHE A 6 17.68 23.02 6.42
C PHE A 6 16.35 23.28 5.71
N GLY A 7 16.41 23.36 4.38
CA GLY A 7 15.24 23.14 3.56
C GLY A 7 14.80 21.70 3.84
N ARG A 8 13.69 21.53 4.56
CA ARG A 8 12.92 20.29 4.49
C ARG A 8 12.61 20.09 3.01
N LYS A 9 13.37 19.24 2.33
CA LYS A 9 12.92 18.72 1.04
C LYS A 9 11.67 17.93 1.39
N SER A 10 10.51 18.44 1.06
CA SER A 10 9.28 17.65 1.07
C SER A 10 9.53 16.50 0.10
N GLU A 11 9.72 15.29 0.62
CA GLU A 11 9.66 14.11 -0.23
C GLU A 11 8.29 14.11 -0.92
N PRO A 12 8.22 13.63 -2.18
CA PRO A 12 6.94 13.50 -2.86
C PRO A 12 5.97 12.68 -2.01
N PHE A 13 4.70 13.07 -1.97
CA PHE A 13 3.67 12.30 -1.28
C PHE A 13 3.57 10.93 -1.97
N LYS A 14 3.84 9.86 -1.22
CA LYS A 14 3.76 8.47 -1.70
C LYS A 14 2.50 7.80 -1.17
N HIS A 15 1.85 7.01 -2.01
CA HIS A 15 0.67 6.23 -1.61
C HIS A 15 1.07 5.21 -0.56
N ARG A 16 0.33 5.14 0.54
CA ARG A 16 0.56 4.14 1.58
C ARG A 16 -0.25 2.90 1.24
N VAL A 17 0.40 1.74 1.17
CA VAL A 17 -0.28 0.45 0.99
C VAL A 17 0.05 -0.43 2.18
N GLU A 18 -0.96 -0.68 3.02
CA GLU A 18 -0.81 -1.40 4.28
C GLU A 18 -1.34 -2.83 4.15
N PHE A 19 -0.50 -3.81 4.49
CA PHE A 19 -0.88 -5.21 4.54
C PHE A 19 -1.05 -5.66 5.99
N CYS A 20 -2.20 -6.27 6.29
CA CYS A 20 -2.38 -6.97 7.55
C CYS A 20 -1.56 -8.26 7.56
N VAL A 21 -0.69 -8.43 8.54
CA VAL A 21 0.17 -9.62 8.71
C VAL A 21 -0.60 -10.94 8.79
N SER A 22 -1.91 -10.89 9.09
CA SER A 22 -2.78 -12.07 9.15
C SER A 22 -3.46 -12.40 7.82
N ASN A 23 -3.38 -11.55 6.81
CA ASN A 23 -4.04 -11.78 5.52
C ASN A 23 -3.18 -12.62 4.56
N LYS A 24 -3.84 -13.34 3.66
CA LYS A 24 -3.20 -14.18 2.62
C LYS A 24 -2.37 -13.36 1.62
N ALA A 25 -2.62 -12.06 1.49
CA ALA A 25 -1.84 -11.15 0.65
C ALA A 25 -0.49 -10.74 1.26
N TYR A 26 -0.32 -10.90 2.57
CA TYR A 26 0.90 -10.49 3.26
C TYR A 26 2.13 -11.22 2.70
N CYS A 27 3.16 -10.47 2.31
CA CYS A 27 4.39 -10.95 1.67
C CYS A 27 4.15 -11.87 0.44
N HIS A 28 3.01 -11.77 -0.23
CA HIS A 28 2.77 -12.55 -1.44
C HIS A 28 3.55 -11.92 -2.61
N PRO A 29 4.42 -12.67 -3.31
CA PRO A 29 5.35 -12.10 -4.29
C PRO A 29 4.64 -11.38 -5.45
N ASP A 30 3.50 -11.92 -5.90
CA ASP A 30 2.70 -11.33 -6.99
C ASP A 30 2.12 -9.93 -6.68
N VAL A 31 2.24 -9.42 -5.45
CA VAL A 31 1.76 -8.07 -5.08
C VAL A 31 2.79 -7.31 -4.25
N TYR A 32 3.38 -7.93 -3.23
CA TYR A 32 4.27 -7.25 -2.30
C TYR A 32 5.58 -6.83 -2.99
N ASP A 33 6.24 -7.76 -3.69
CA ASP A 33 7.51 -7.49 -4.38
C ASP A 33 7.35 -6.45 -5.49
N GLU A 34 6.22 -6.47 -6.20
CA GLU A 34 5.90 -5.49 -7.25
C GLU A 34 5.69 -4.09 -6.67
N LEU A 35 5.03 -3.97 -5.52
CA LEU A 35 4.80 -2.69 -4.84
C LEU A 35 6.06 -2.15 -4.16
N GLU A 36 6.93 -3.00 -3.61
CA GLU A 36 8.20 -2.57 -2.99
C GLU A 36 9.18 -1.95 -4.00
N GLN A 37 9.09 -2.33 -5.28
CA GLN A 37 9.94 -1.76 -6.34
C GLN A 37 9.49 -0.37 -6.80
N ARG A 38 8.36 0.12 -6.31
CA ARG A 38 7.76 1.39 -6.75
C ARG A 38 8.24 2.58 -5.93
N GLU A 39 8.60 3.67 -6.61
CA GLU A 39 9.03 4.90 -5.97
C GLU A 39 7.85 5.77 -5.47
N ASP A 40 6.66 5.58 -6.02
CA ASP A 40 5.42 6.32 -5.72
C ASP A 40 4.58 5.69 -4.61
N VAL A 41 5.00 4.55 -4.07
CA VAL A 41 4.30 3.78 -3.03
C VAL A 41 5.22 3.59 -1.81
N ILE A 42 4.63 3.50 -0.63
CA ILE A 42 5.24 2.99 0.60
C ILE A 42 4.42 1.77 1.01
N VAL A 43 5.06 0.61 1.02
CA VAL A 43 4.47 -0.63 1.54
C VAL A 43 4.72 -0.71 3.04
N GLU A 44 3.68 -0.99 3.81
CA GLU A 44 3.79 -1.13 5.27
C GLU A 44 3.13 -2.39 5.78
N ASP A 45 3.80 -3.00 6.76
CA ASP A 45 3.30 -4.16 7.47
C ASP A 45 2.54 -3.67 8.71
N THR A 46 1.27 -4.02 8.77
CA THR A 46 0.40 -3.66 9.88
C THR A 46 -0.06 -4.89 10.64
N GLY A 47 -0.29 -4.73 11.95
CA GLY A 47 -0.97 -5.75 12.75
C GLY A 47 -2.41 -5.98 12.26
N CYS A 48 -3.23 -6.64 13.08
CA CYS A 48 -4.65 -6.77 12.75
C CYS A 48 -5.30 -5.38 12.62
N ASN A 49 -5.84 -5.09 11.43
CA ASN A 49 -6.55 -3.85 11.11
C ASN A 49 -8.08 -3.95 11.33
N SER A 50 -8.55 -5.05 11.93
CA SER A 50 -9.97 -5.33 12.22
C SER A 50 -10.89 -5.54 11.01
N TYR A 51 -10.35 -5.73 9.80
CA TYR A 51 -11.12 -6.13 8.60
C TYR A 51 -11.29 -7.66 8.50
N CYS A 52 -11.67 -8.33 9.60
CA CYS A 52 -11.66 -9.79 9.71
C CYS A 52 -12.56 -10.49 8.68
N GLU A 53 -13.73 -9.92 8.35
CA GLU A 53 -14.64 -10.49 7.36
C GLU A 53 -14.01 -10.54 5.97
N ILE A 54 -13.28 -9.48 5.58
CA ILE A 54 -12.53 -9.44 4.32
C ILE A 54 -11.33 -10.37 4.40
N CYS A 55 -10.61 -10.33 5.53
CA CYS A 55 -9.39 -11.10 5.73
C CYS A 55 -9.60 -12.62 5.62
N ASP A 56 -10.76 -13.11 6.05
CA ASP A 56 -11.11 -14.52 5.99
C ASP A 56 -11.40 -14.98 4.55
N GLY A 57 -12.15 -14.16 3.80
CA GLY A 57 -12.61 -14.48 2.45
C GLY A 57 -11.65 -14.13 1.31
N HIS A 58 -10.90 -13.03 1.42
CA HIS A 58 -10.26 -12.36 0.29
C HIS A 58 -8.81 -11.96 0.56
N TYR A 59 -8.08 -11.68 -0.51
CA TYR A 59 -6.83 -10.94 -0.48
C TYR A 59 -7.17 -9.46 -0.34
N TYR A 60 -6.50 -8.73 0.55
CA TYR A 60 -6.74 -7.29 0.66
C TYR A 60 -5.53 -6.51 1.17
N ALA A 61 -5.54 -5.22 0.89
CA ALA A 61 -4.64 -4.21 1.46
C ALA A 61 -5.45 -2.93 1.75
N LEU A 62 -4.92 -2.05 2.59
CA LEU A 62 -5.45 -0.69 2.71
C LEU A 62 -4.62 0.24 1.84
N VAL A 63 -5.24 0.93 0.90
CA VAL A 63 -4.60 1.95 0.07
C VAL A 63 -5.01 3.30 0.62
N ASN A 64 -4.08 4.02 1.26
CA ASN A 64 -4.34 5.27 1.96
C ASN A 64 -5.49 5.18 2.98
N GLY A 65 -5.67 4.02 3.60
CA GLY A 65 -6.75 3.74 4.55
C GLY A 65 -8.01 3.12 3.94
N GLU A 66 -8.14 3.08 2.61
CA GLU A 66 -9.29 2.48 1.93
C GLU A 66 -9.07 0.98 1.67
N PRO A 67 -10.02 0.10 2.07
CA PRO A 67 -9.86 -1.35 1.90
C PRO A 67 -10.07 -1.77 0.45
N ILE A 68 -9.02 -2.28 -0.18
CA ILE A 68 -9.04 -2.84 -1.54
C ILE A 68 -8.94 -4.36 -1.44
N SER A 69 -9.92 -5.09 -2.00
CA SER A 69 -10.00 -6.56 -1.90
C SER A 69 -10.20 -7.26 -3.25
N ALA A 70 -9.70 -8.49 -3.33
CA ALA A 70 -9.74 -9.33 -4.52
C ALA A 70 -9.73 -10.83 -4.19
N ASP A 71 -10.05 -11.67 -5.17
CA ASP A 71 -10.10 -13.12 -4.97
C ASP A 71 -8.72 -13.79 -5.02
N ASN A 72 -7.73 -13.09 -5.59
CA ASN A 72 -6.35 -13.56 -5.69
C ASN A 72 -5.35 -12.39 -5.67
N ALA A 73 -4.07 -12.68 -5.43
CA ALA A 73 -3.01 -11.68 -5.28
C ALA A 73 -2.79 -10.81 -6.54
N LYS A 74 -2.90 -11.40 -7.74
CA LYS A 74 -2.72 -10.67 -9.00
C LYS A 74 -3.85 -9.65 -9.21
N GLU A 75 -5.09 -10.06 -9.00
CA GLU A 75 -6.25 -9.17 -9.09
C GLU A 75 -6.18 -8.07 -8.00
N LEU A 76 -5.62 -8.39 -6.82
CA LEU A 76 -5.39 -7.38 -5.79
C LEU A 76 -4.42 -6.29 -6.28
N LEU A 77 -3.30 -6.66 -6.89
CA LEU A 77 -2.36 -5.70 -7.47
C LEU A 77 -3.03 -4.81 -8.54
N GLU A 78 -3.80 -5.41 -9.44
CA GLU A 78 -4.53 -4.69 -10.49
C GLU A 78 -5.50 -3.65 -9.89
N LYS A 79 -6.22 -4.00 -8.82
CA LYS A 79 -7.13 -3.09 -8.13
C LYS A 79 -6.41 -1.99 -7.35
N ILE A 80 -5.27 -2.30 -6.72
CA ILE A 80 -4.43 -1.29 -6.05
C ILE A 80 -3.92 -0.27 -7.08
N ASP A 81 -3.50 -0.73 -8.26
CA ASP A 81 -3.09 0.13 -9.37
C ASP A 81 -4.20 1.03 -9.87
N GLU A 82 -5.42 0.51 -10.01
CA GLU A 82 -6.59 1.31 -10.35
C GLU A 82 -6.88 2.37 -9.28
N GLU A 83 -6.86 1.99 -8.00
CA GLU A 83 -7.13 2.90 -6.89
C GLU A 83 -6.14 4.07 -6.86
N ILE A 84 -4.84 3.79 -6.97
CA ILE A 84 -3.79 4.83 -7.02
C ILE A 84 -3.99 5.77 -8.22
N LYS A 85 -4.38 5.25 -9.38
CA LYS A 85 -4.60 6.06 -10.60
C LYS A 85 -5.85 6.93 -10.49
N LEU A 86 -6.91 6.42 -9.87
CA LEU A 86 -8.19 7.14 -9.73
C LEU A 86 -8.14 8.17 -8.59
N ASN A 87 -7.38 7.88 -7.54
CA ASN A 87 -7.28 8.71 -6.34
C ASN A 87 -5.81 9.10 -6.05
N PRO A 88 -5.14 9.84 -6.95
CA PRO A 88 -3.77 10.30 -6.73
C PRO A 88 -3.69 11.24 -5.53
N ILE A 89 -2.60 11.17 -4.77
CA ILE A 89 -2.32 12.12 -3.70
C ILE A 89 -1.43 13.25 -4.24
N GLU A 90 -1.81 14.52 -3.97
CA GLU A 90 -1.11 15.74 -4.40
C GLU A 90 -0.25 16.35 -3.29
#